data_AF-A0A7V9CSW6-F1
#
_entry.id   AF-A0A7V9CSW6-F1
#
_cell.length_a   1.000
_cell.length_b   1.000
_cell.length_c   1.000
_cell.angle_alpha   90.00
_cell.angle_beta   90.00
_cell.angle_gamma   90.00
#
_symmetry.space_group_name_H-M   'P 1'
#
loop_
_entity.id
_entity.type
_entity.pdbx_description
1 polymer ?
#
loop_
_entity_poly.entity_id
_entity_poly.type
_entity_poly.pdbx_seq_one_letter_code
_entity_poly.pdbx_strand_id
1 'polypeptide(L)' 'MGIPCASCGAEQPVDTRFCSMCGAPLHRRCPACGSAQLSSALFCSACGIALREDARRGQAQTS' A
#
# COMPACT_ATOMS: atom_id res chain seq x y z
N MET A 1 17.50 -3.37 4.46
CA MET A 1 16.36 -3.85 3.63
C MET A 1 15.20 -2.89 3.81
N GLY A 2 14.99 -2.01 2.83
CA GLY A 2 13.89 -1.04 2.81
C GLY A 2 12.64 -1.57 2.12
N ILE A 3 11.56 -0.79 2.17
CA ILE A 3 10.32 -0.99 1.43
C ILE A 3 10.23 0.04 0.30
N PRO A 4 9.91 -0.36 -0.94
CA PRO A 4 9.70 0.59 -2.01
C PRO A 4 8.36 1.31 -1.84
N CYS A 5 8.35 2.62 -2.07
CA CYS A 5 7.12 3.40 -2.12
C CYS A 5 6.27 2.97 -3.32
N ALA A 6 5.02 2.55 -3.07
CA ALA A 6 4.10 2.18 -4.15
C ALA A 6 3.71 3.37 -5.06
N SER A 7 3.89 4.61 -4.60
CA SER A 7 3.53 5.81 -5.36
C SER A 7 4.67 6.34 -6.24
N CYS A 8 5.93 6.26 -5.80
CA CYS A 8 7.06 6.85 -6.52
C CYS A 8 8.26 5.90 -6.71
N GLY A 9 8.21 4.69 -6.15
CA GLY A 9 9.28 3.69 -6.26
C GLY A 9 10.49 3.92 -5.35
N ALA A 10 10.57 5.03 -4.63
CA ALA A 10 11.70 5.33 -3.75
C ALA A 10 11.82 4.31 -2.62
N GLU A 11 13.03 3.83 -2.35
CA GLU A 11 13.30 2.90 -1.26
C GLU A 11 13.27 3.64 0.08
N GLN A 12 12.48 3.15 1.03
CA GLN A 12 12.25 3.79 2.32
C GLN A 12 12.53 2.81 3.46
N PRO A 13 12.92 3.29 4.65
CA PRO A 13 13.07 2.42 5.81
C PRO A 13 11.74 1.75 6.16
N VAL A 14 11.77 0.49 6.61
CA VAL A 14 10.55 -0.25 7.00
C VAL A 14 9.77 0.42 8.14
N ASP A 15 10.45 1.24 8.95
CA ASP A 15 9.84 1.94 10.09
C ASP A 15 9.14 3.26 9.70
N THR A 16 9.33 3.76 8.47
CA THR A 16 8.72 5.04 8.08
C THR A 16 7.24 4.90 7.77
N ARG A 17 6.44 5.84 8.31
CA ARG A 17 4.99 5.89 8.07
C ARG A 17 4.64 6.53 6.72
N PHE A 18 5.46 7.47 6.29
CA PHE A 18 5.30 8.24 5.05
C PHE A 18 6.59 8.25 4.25
N CYS A 19 6.48 8.35 2.95
CA CYS A 19 7.62 8.48 2.05
C CYS A 19 8.22 9.89 2.17
N SER A 20 9.51 9.97 2.48
CA SER A 20 10.24 11.24 2.56
C SER A 20 10.43 11.93 1.20
N MET A 21 10.20 11.22 0.09
CA MET A 21 10.34 11.76 -1.28
C MET A 21 9.04 12.35 -1.82
N CYS A 22 7.90 11.67 -1.61
CA CYS A 22 6.61 12.08 -2.20
C CYS A 22 5.50 12.34 -1.18
N GLY A 23 5.73 12.06 0.11
CA GLY A 23 4.74 12.22 1.18
C GLY A 23 3.67 11.11 1.26
N ALA A 24 3.67 10.14 0.35
CA ALA A 24 2.66 9.08 0.33
C ALA A 24 2.77 8.15 1.56
N PRO A 25 1.65 7.68 2.14
CA PRO A 25 1.66 6.75 3.25
C PRO A 25 2.19 5.38 2.81
N LEU A 26 3.17 4.85 3.55
CA LEU A 26 3.77 3.54 3.30
C LEU A 26 3.05 2.41 4.04
N HIS A 27 2.28 2.78 5.06
CA HIS A 27 1.49 1.88 5.89
C HIS A 27 0.04 2.36 5.96
N ARG A 28 -0.89 1.42 5.95
CA ARG A 28 -2.33 1.63 6.15
C ARG A 28 -2.84 0.71 7.25
N ARG A 29 -4.03 1.00 7.78
CA ARG A 29 -4.73 0.07 8.65
C ARG A 29 -5.75 -0.72 7.86
N CYS A 30 -5.89 -1.99 8.21
CA CYS A 30 -6.97 -2.79 7.68
C CYS A 30 -8.32 -2.20 8.14
N PRO A 31 -9.27 -1.91 7.23
CA PRO A 31 -10.57 -1.38 7.62
C PRO A 31 -11.42 -2.40 8.39
N ALA A 32 -11.18 -3.70 8.20
CA ALA A 32 -11.92 -4.76 8.92
C ALA A 32 -11.41 -5.00 10.36
N CYS A 33 -10.10 -5.12 10.57
CA CYS A 33 -9.53 -5.53 11.87
C CYS A 33 -8.62 -4.47 12.52
N GLY A 34 -8.30 -3.37 11.83
CA GLY A 34 -7.43 -2.31 12.34
C GLY A 34 -5.93 -2.60 12.30
N SER A 35 -5.51 -3.80 11.90
CA SER A 35 -4.08 -4.18 11.87
C SER A 35 -3.27 -3.34 10.87
N ALA A 36 -2.03 -3.02 11.22
CA ALA A 36 -1.12 -2.25 10.37
C ALA A 36 -0.62 -3.12 9.21
N GLN A 37 -0.75 -2.60 7.99
CA GLN A 37 -0.37 -3.28 6.77
C GLN A 37 0.37 -2.36 5.83
N LEU A 38 1.28 -2.94 5.05
CA LEU A 38 1.98 -2.21 4.00
C LEU A 38 0.96 -1.67 2.99
N SER A 39 1.17 -0.45 2.51
CA SER A 39 0.33 0.12 1.46
C SER A 39 0.34 -0.72 0.18
N SER A 40 1.41 -1.49 -0.04
CA SER A 40 1.53 -2.43 -1.16
C SER A 40 0.93 -3.82 -0.88
N ALA A 41 0.48 -4.13 0.35
CA ALA A 41 -0.06 -5.44 0.70
C ALA A 41 -1.44 -5.65 0.07
N LEU A 42 -1.62 -6.66 -0.79
CA LEU A 42 -2.90 -6.91 -1.45
C LEU A 42 -3.98 -7.43 -0.47
N PHE A 43 -3.56 -8.16 0.56
CA PHE A 43 -4.42 -8.79 1.56
C PHE A 43 -3.89 -8.50 2.96
N CYS A 44 -4.78 -8.53 3.95
CA CYS A 44 -4.40 -8.37 5.34
C CYS A 44 -3.76 -9.65 5.87
N SER A 45 -2.52 -9.58 6.34
CA SER A 45 -1.83 -10.71 6.97
C SER A 45 -2.42 -11.14 8.32
N ALA A 46 -3.29 -10.31 8.93
CA ALA A 46 -3.92 -10.62 10.21
C ALA A 46 -5.31 -11.26 10.07
N CYS A 47 -6.14 -10.78 9.14
CA CYS A 47 -7.53 -11.25 8.99
C CYS A 47 -7.88 -11.80 7.59
N GLY A 48 -6.97 -11.71 6.61
CA GLY A 48 -7.14 -12.26 5.26
C GLY A 48 -7.98 -11.40 4.30
N ILE A 49 -8.56 -10.29 4.73
CA ILE A 49 -9.39 -9.45 3.84
C ILE A 49 -8.54 -8.76 2.76
N ALA A 50 -9.12 -8.57 1.57
CA ALA A 50 -8.49 -7.75 0.53
C ALA A 50 -8.38 -6.29 0.99
N LEU A 51 -7.18 -5.74 0.89
CA LEU A 51 -6.88 -4.34 1.25
C LEU A 51 -6.76 -3.44 0.03
N ARG A 52 -6.88 -4.00 -1.19
CA ARG A 52 -6.89 -3.20 -2.41
C ARG A 52 -8.12 -2.30 -2.44
N GLU A 53 -7.88 -1.00 -2.42
CA GLU A 53 -8.74 0.03 -3.03
C GLU A 53 -8.24 0.40 -4.43
N ASP A 54 -7.48 -0.49 -5.10
CA ASP A 54 -7.16 -0.29 -6.51
C ASP A 54 -8.29 -0.83 -7.38
N ALA A 55 -9.42 -0.13 -7.30
CA ALA A 55 -10.46 -0.08 -8.33
C ALA A 55 -10.00 0.81 -9.50
N ARG A 56 -8.77 0.60 -10.01
CA ARG A 56 -8.33 1.11 -11.31
C ARG A 56 -7.52 0.08 -12.10
N ARG A 57 -8.03 -1.15 -12.12
CA ARG A 57 -7.93 -2.01 -13.32
C ARG A 57 -9.27 -2.11 -14.05
N GLY A 58 -9.98 -0.99 -14.13
CA GLY A 58 -10.83 -0.65 -15.26
C GLY A 58 -10.03 0.19 -16.25
N GLN A 59 -8.95 -0.37 -16.81
CA GLN A 59 -8.43 0.14 -18.06
C GLN A 59 -9.43 -0.26 -19.13
N ALA A 60 -10.41 0.61 -19.37
CA ALA A 60 -11.09 0.70 -20.65
C ALA A 60 -10.04 1.18 -21.68
N GLN A 61 -9.21 0.24 -22.11
CA GLN A 61 -8.37 0.36 -23.30
C GLN A 61 -8.94 -0.66 -24.30
N THR A 62 -10.07 -0.32 -24.91
CA THR A 62 -10.43 -0.87 -26.22
C THR A 62 -10.35 0.31 -27.18
N SER A 63 -9.34 0.27 -28.04
CA SER A 63 -9.37 1.00 -29.30
C SER A 63 -10.24 0.23 -30.28
#